data_AF-A0AAC9D2Q6-F1
#
_entry.id   AF-A0AAC9D2Q6-F1
#
_cell.length_a   1.000
_cell.length_b   1.000
_cell.length_c   1.000
_cell.angle_alpha   90.00
_cell.angle_beta   90.00
_cell.angle_gamma   90.00
#
_symmetry.space_group_name_H-M   'P 1'
#
loop_
_entity.id
_entity.type
_entity.pdbx_description
1 polymer ?
#
loop_
_entity_poly.entity_id
_entity_poly.type
_entity_poly.pdbx_seq_one_letter_code
_entity_poly.pdbx_strand_id
1 'polypeptide(L)'
;MKNIFLMLLFCIVYQKGISQNYIPTLKNNTQLHYVCKLHGQTRTLQLIAETATDKLAFKLETRGVKSKIVMLPEAVKNGTELSFNQGEYEPVLNLKPTETFFMISQSAYQDLVKKGSFVYNNTTYVLDEKNAESVQIEGKPVDALHVKAKIDETEMWIVKNPDFPLICKITNNPLGINPTLVKVVD
;
A
#
# COMPACT_ATOMS: atom_id res chain seq x y z
N MET A 1 -70.49 12.70 0.98
CA MET A 1 -70.34 11.23 0.90
C MET A 1 -68.93 10.90 0.39
N LYS A 2 -68.13 10.16 1.19
CA LYS A 2 -67.02 9.22 0.87
C LYS A 2 -65.92 9.68 -0.13
N ASN A 3 -64.61 9.48 0.03
CA ASN A 3 -63.69 8.85 0.99
C ASN A 3 -62.28 9.26 0.47
N ILE A 4 -61.39 9.86 1.26
CA ILE A 4 -60.17 9.29 1.89
C ILE A 4 -59.29 8.42 0.96
N PHE A 5 -57.97 8.68 1.05
CA PHE A 5 -56.77 7.92 0.58
C PHE A 5 -56.17 8.47 -0.73
N LEU A 6 -54.86 8.71 -0.87
CA LEU A 6 -53.71 8.04 -0.25
C LEU A 6 -52.49 8.98 -0.29
N MET A 7 -51.90 9.25 0.88
CA MET A 7 -50.63 9.94 1.08
C MET A 7 -49.50 8.95 0.74
N LEU A 8 -48.78 9.16 -0.37
CA LEU A 8 -47.61 8.34 -0.71
C LEU A 8 -46.36 8.94 -0.05
N LEU A 9 -46.14 8.52 1.19
CA LEU A 9 -44.92 8.77 1.94
C LEU A 9 -43.78 7.96 1.26
N PHE A 10 -42.98 8.62 0.42
CA PHE A 10 -41.71 8.04 -0.05
C PHE A 10 -40.74 7.99 1.14
N CYS A 11 -40.73 6.87 1.86
CA CYS A 11 -39.65 6.52 2.76
C CYS A 11 -38.38 6.33 1.93
N ILE A 12 -37.59 7.39 1.78
CA ILE A 12 -36.20 7.28 1.36
C ILE A 12 -35.46 6.61 2.51
N VAL A 13 -35.45 5.29 2.53
CA VAL A 13 -34.54 4.53 3.37
C VAL A 13 -33.15 4.73 2.75
N TYR A 14 -32.46 5.80 3.15
CA TYR A 14 -31.01 5.88 2.99
C TYR A 14 -30.42 4.77 3.86
N GLN A 15 -30.32 3.56 3.29
CA GLN A 15 -29.37 2.60 3.78
C GLN A 15 -28.00 3.24 3.57
N LYS A 16 -27.46 3.87 4.62
CA LYS A 16 -26.02 4.01 4.76
C LYS A 16 -25.49 2.59 4.86
N GLY A 17 -25.29 1.94 3.72
CA GLY A 17 -24.47 0.75 3.64
C GLY A 17 -23.15 1.13 4.30
N ILE A 18 -22.80 0.45 5.39
CA ILE A 18 -21.45 0.53 5.93
C ILE A 18 -20.57 0.02 4.80
N SER A 19 -19.95 0.94 4.06
CA SER A 19 -18.92 0.58 3.10
C SER A 19 -17.84 -0.13 3.91
N GLN A 20 -17.76 -1.45 3.80
CA GLN A 20 -16.67 -2.19 4.42
C GLN A 20 -15.38 -1.69 3.77
N ASN A 21 -14.48 -1.15 4.59
CA ASN A 21 -13.18 -0.72 4.10
C ASN A 21 -12.46 -1.93 3.48
N TYR A 22 -11.93 -1.74 2.29
CA TYR A 22 -11.23 -2.79 1.56
C TYR A 22 -9.84 -2.99 2.16
N ILE A 23 -9.47 -4.25 2.43
CA ILE A 23 -8.14 -4.63 2.89
C ILE A 23 -7.58 -5.57 1.82
N PRO A 24 -6.62 -5.12 0.98
CA PRO A 24 -6.00 -6.02 0.01
C PRO A 24 -5.21 -7.12 0.73
N THR A 25 -5.35 -8.34 0.24
CA THR A 25 -4.54 -9.49 0.66
C THR A 25 -3.47 -9.77 -0.38
N LEU A 26 -2.37 -10.40 0.03
CA LEU A 26 -1.31 -10.82 -0.89
C LEU A 26 -1.27 -12.34 -0.97
N LYS A 27 -1.66 -12.89 -2.11
CA LYS A 27 -1.57 -14.33 -2.42
C LYS A 27 -0.62 -14.51 -3.60
N ASN A 28 -0.26 -15.77 -3.86
CA ASN A 28 0.52 -16.08 -5.05
C ASN A 28 -0.25 -15.68 -6.31
N ASN A 29 0.42 -14.98 -7.22
CA ASN A 29 -0.12 -14.35 -8.43
C ASN A 29 -1.02 -13.12 -8.23
N THR A 30 -1.22 -12.62 -7.01
CA THR A 30 -1.89 -11.33 -6.80
C THR A 30 -1.12 -10.24 -7.57
N GLN A 31 -1.84 -9.48 -8.41
CA GLN A 31 -1.31 -8.39 -9.21
C GLN A 31 -1.63 -7.06 -8.55
N LEU A 32 -0.59 -6.27 -8.27
CA LEU A 32 -0.68 -4.93 -7.72
C LEU A 32 -0.35 -3.94 -8.83
N HIS A 33 -1.27 -3.05 -9.15
CA HIS A 33 -1.08 -2.02 -10.16
C HIS A 33 -0.86 -0.67 -9.48
N TYR A 34 0.33 -0.12 -9.65
CA TYR A 34 0.71 1.18 -9.14
C TYR A 34 0.79 2.21 -10.27
N VAL A 35 0.45 3.45 -9.92
CA VAL A 35 0.80 4.65 -10.67
C VAL A 35 1.86 5.38 -9.88
N CYS A 36 3.04 5.59 -10.47
CA CYS A 36 4.13 6.32 -9.86
C CYS A 36 4.34 7.64 -10.59
N LYS A 37 4.29 8.74 -9.84
CA LYS A 37 4.80 10.02 -10.33
C LYS A 37 6.32 10.02 -10.13
N LEU A 38 7.07 10.23 -11.21
CA LEU A 38 8.54 10.29 -11.26
C LEU A 38 8.93 11.60 -11.95
N HIS A 39 9.49 12.56 -11.20
CA HIS A 39 9.88 13.88 -11.73
C HIS A 39 8.79 14.56 -12.58
N GLY A 40 7.52 14.48 -12.15
CA GLY A 40 6.38 15.07 -12.86
C GLY A 40 5.81 14.23 -14.01
N GLN A 41 6.45 13.10 -14.37
CA GLN A 41 5.90 12.14 -15.33
C GLN A 41 5.14 11.04 -14.60
N THR A 42 3.99 10.63 -15.15
CA THR A 42 3.22 9.51 -14.65
C THR A 42 3.66 8.23 -15.34
N ARG A 43 4.04 7.21 -14.57
CA ARG A 43 4.33 5.85 -15.06
C ARG A 43 3.45 4.83 -14.36
N THR A 44 3.10 3.77 -15.08
CA THR A 44 2.45 2.61 -14.49
C THR A 44 3.49 1.55 -14.16
N LEU A 45 3.22 0.81 -13.10
CA LEU A 45 4.04 -0.26 -12.59
C LEU A 45 3.12 -1.40 -12.17
N GLN A 46 3.45 -2.62 -12.57
CA GLN A 46 2.75 -3.83 -12.14
C GLN A 46 3.70 -4.69 -11.32
N LEU A 47 3.23 -5.17 -10.18
CA LEU A 47 3.89 -6.21 -9.38
C LEU A 47 3.02 -7.45 -9.39
N ILE A 48 3.57 -8.60 -9.74
CA ILE A 48 2.91 -9.90 -9.56
C ILE A 48 3.59 -10.60 -8.39
N ALA A 49 2.84 -10.85 -7.34
CA ALA A 49 3.34 -11.48 -6.13
C ALA A 49 3.66 -12.95 -6.36
N GLU A 50 4.82 -13.38 -5.88
CA GLU A 50 5.16 -14.79 -5.70
C GLU A 50 5.35 -15.02 -4.20
N THR A 51 4.38 -15.69 -3.59
CA THR A 51 4.41 -16.01 -2.17
C THR A 51 4.74 -17.49 -1.97
N ALA A 52 5.79 -17.78 -1.21
CA ALA A 52 6.16 -19.11 -0.73
C ALA A 52 6.43 -19.04 0.79
N THR A 53 6.54 -20.20 1.44
CA THR A 53 6.72 -20.31 2.90
C THR A 53 7.91 -19.50 3.44
N ASP A 54 8.93 -19.29 2.62
CA ASP A 54 10.20 -18.64 2.95
C ASP A 54 10.62 -17.57 1.93
N LYS A 55 9.77 -17.18 0.99
CA LYS A 55 10.15 -16.18 -0.03
C LYS A 55 8.96 -15.33 -0.42
N LEU A 56 9.16 -14.02 -0.42
CA LEU A 56 8.28 -13.08 -1.07
C LEU A 56 9.04 -12.42 -2.21
N ALA A 57 8.54 -12.57 -3.43
CA ALA A 57 9.08 -11.86 -4.57
C ALA A 57 7.98 -11.13 -5.34
N PHE A 58 8.38 -10.08 -6.05
CA PHE A 58 7.53 -9.40 -7.00
C PHE A 58 8.14 -9.47 -8.38
N LYS A 59 7.41 -10.01 -9.35
CA LYS A 59 7.70 -9.77 -10.76
C LYS A 59 7.25 -8.37 -11.09
N LEU A 60 8.21 -7.49 -11.28
CA LEU A 60 8.04 -6.11 -11.67
C LEU A 60 7.96 -6.01 -13.19
N GLU A 61 6.92 -5.34 -13.67
CA GLU A 61 6.81 -4.90 -15.06
C GLU A 61 6.51 -3.39 -15.11
N THR A 62 7.39 -2.62 -15.74
CA THR A 62 7.19 -1.19 -16.00
C THR A 62 8.01 -0.77 -17.23
N ARG A 63 7.44 0.04 -18.14
CA ARG A 63 8.06 0.64 -19.35
C ARG A 63 9.45 0.08 -19.74
N GLY A 64 9.49 -1.15 -20.28
CA GLY A 64 10.71 -1.77 -20.83
C GLY A 64 11.61 -2.47 -19.81
N VAL A 65 11.31 -2.40 -18.52
CA VAL A 65 11.96 -3.11 -17.42
C VAL A 65 11.09 -4.29 -17.00
N LYS A 66 11.71 -5.46 -16.93
CA LYS A 66 11.14 -6.68 -16.36
C LYS A 66 12.17 -7.30 -15.43
N SER A 67 11.85 -7.35 -14.14
CA SER A 67 12.74 -7.91 -13.12
C SER A 67 11.94 -8.67 -12.07
N LYS A 68 12.53 -9.72 -11.51
CA LYS A 68 12.02 -10.36 -10.30
C LYS A 68 12.77 -9.80 -9.10
N ILE A 69 12.07 -9.04 -8.26
CA ILE A 69 12.60 -8.47 -7.02
C ILE A 69 12.33 -9.44 -5.89
N VAL A 70 13.37 -9.98 -5.27
CA VAL A 70 13.28 -11.01 -4.22
C VAL A 70 13.58 -10.38 -2.86
N MET A 71 12.63 -10.45 -1.94
CA MET A 71 12.82 -10.14 -0.53
C MET A 71 13.10 -11.43 0.26
N LEU A 72 14.14 -11.40 1.08
CA LEU A 72 14.47 -12.50 1.99
C LEU A 72 13.47 -12.57 3.17
N PRO A 73 13.22 -13.74 3.79
CA PRO A 73 12.39 -13.87 5.00
C PRO A 73 12.69 -12.84 6.07
N GLU A 74 13.97 -12.60 6.29
CA GLU A 74 14.47 -11.71 7.32
C GLU A 74 14.06 -10.27 7.03
N ALA A 75 14.05 -9.86 5.75
CA ALA A 75 13.61 -8.55 5.33
C ALA A 75 12.09 -8.39 5.49
N VAL A 76 11.30 -9.40 5.10
CA VAL A 76 9.85 -9.37 5.29
C VAL A 76 9.49 -9.27 6.78
N LYS A 77 10.21 -10.02 7.63
CA LYS A 77 9.95 -10.06 9.07
C LYS A 77 10.46 -8.83 9.80
N ASN A 78 11.71 -8.42 9.52
CA ASN A 78 12.49 -7.48 10.33
C ASN A 78 13.21 -6.39 9.52
N GLY A 79 12.91 -6.24 8.23
CA GLY A 79 13.52 -5.21 7.40
C GLY A 79 13.34 -3.80 7.98
N THR A 80 14.31 -2.94 7.64
CA THR A 80 14.42 -1.56 8.15
C THR A 80 14.67 -0.56 7.02
N GLU A 81 14.74 -1.03 5.78
CA GLU A 81 15.02 -0.21 4.61
C GLU A 81 13.97 -0.48 3.53
N LEU A 82 13.56 0.56 2.81
CA LEU A 82 12.69 0.44 1.65
C LEU A 82 13.52 0.65 0.38
N SER A 83 13.63 -0.41 -0.42
CA SER A 83 14.30 -0.34 -1.71
C SER A 83 13.41 0.29 -2.78
N PHE A 84 14.00 1.16 -3.59
CA PHE A 84 13.39 1.74 -4.79
C PHE A 84 14.03 1.21 -6.09
N ASN A 85 14.91 0.22 -5.99
CA ASN A 85 15.61 -0.37 -7.13
C ASN A 85 14.63 -1.20 -7.98
N GLN A 86 14.55 -0.91 -9.27
CA GLN A 86 13.64 -1.57 -10.22
C GLN A 86 14.28 -2.75 -10.94
N GLY A 87 15.55 -3.05 -10.65
CA GLY A 87 16.28 -4.13 -11.31
C GLY A 87 16.49 -3.85 -12.80
N GLU A 88 16.76 -2.59 -13.19
CA GLU A 88 16.88 -2.18 -14.59
C GLU A 88 17.90 -3.00 -15.38
N TYR A 89 18.91 -3.54 -14.70
CA TYR A 89 20.02 -4.29 -15.28
C TYR A 89 20.05 -5.76 -14.86
N GLU A 90 19.09 -6.20 -14.03
CA GLU A 90 19.11 -7.52 -13.41
C GLU A 90 17.76 -8.22 -13.61
N PRO A 91 17.69 -9.33 -14.37
CA PRO A 91 16.46 -10.11 -14.52
C PRO A 91 15.91 -10.64 -13.18
N VAL A 92 16.81 -10.87 -12.21
CA VAL A 92 16.47 -11.23 -10.83
C VAL A 92 17.32 -10.40 -9.89
N LEU A 93 16.69 -9.50 -9.14
CA LEU A 93 17.34 -8.69 -8.11
C LEU A 93 17.06 -9.27 -6.73
N ASN A 94 18.10 -9.73 -6.03
CA ASN A 94 18.00 -10.09 -4.61
C ASN A 94 18.27 -8.85 -3.76
N LEU A 95 17.30 -8.46 -2.93
CA LEU A 95 17.47 -7.36 -2.00
C LEU A 95 18.32 -7.76 -0.80
N LYS A 96 18.88 -6.77 -0.10
CA LYS A 96 19.60 -7.03 1.16
C LYS A 96 18.64 -7.59 2.22
N PRO A 97 19.15 -8.31 3.25
CA PRO A 97 18.33 -8.78 4.36
C PRO A 97 17.58 -7.70 5.14
N THR A 98 17.95 -6.42 4.98
CA THR A 98 17.28 -5.26 5.61
C THR A 98 16.26 -4.58 4.70
N GLU A 99 16.24 -4.91 3.41
CA GLU A 99 15.48 -4.16 2.39
C GLU A 99 14.16 -4.85 2.02
N THR A 100 13.05 -4.13 2.18
CA THR A 100 11.74 -4.50 1.66
C THR A 100 11.41 -3.73 0.39
N PHE A 101 10.34 -4.13 -0.32
CA PHE A 101 9.90 -3.51 -1.57
C PHE A 101 8.38 -3.32 -1.55
N PHE A 102 7.92 -2.06 -1.70
CA PHE A 102 6.49 -1.68 -1.68
C PHE A 102 5.69 -2.07 -0.43
N MET A 103 6.36 -2.50 0.63
CA MET A 103 5.80 -2.81 1.94
C MET A 103 6.81 -2.44 3.03
N ILE A 104 6.32 -2.24 4.25
CA ILE A 104 7.19 -2.27 5.44
C ILE A 104 7.31 -3.70 5.96
N SER A 105 8.21 -3.94 6.91
CA SER A 105 8.36 -5.23 7.56
C SER A 105 7.25 -5.48 8.58
N GLN A 106 7.04 -6.74 8.91
CA GLN A 106 6.05 -7.13 9.92
C GLN A 106 6.39 -6.54 11.30
N SER A 107 7.66 -6.48 11.68
CA SER A 107 8.10 -5.86 12.93
C SER A 107 7.84 -4.34 12.94
N ALA A 108 8.11 -3.64 11.84
CA ALA A 108 7.83 -2.20 11.73
C ALA A 108 6.32 -1.91 11.79
N TYR A 109 5.49 -2.75 11.17
CA TYR A 109 4.03 -2.63 11.31
C TYR A 109 3.58 -2.84 12.75
N GLN A 110 4.14 -3.83 13.46
CA GLN A 110 3.83 -4.05 14.88
C GLN A 110 4.26 -2.86 15.74
N ASP A 111 5.41 -2.27 15.47
CA ASP A 111 5.88 -1.06 16.14
C ASP A 111 4.95 0.13 15.87
N LEU A 112 4.51 0.31 14.62
CA LEU A 112 3.53 1.33 14.27
C LEU A 112 2.23 1.16 15.06
N VAL A 113 1.67 -0.04 15.13
CA VAL A 113 0.41 -0.32 15.85
C VAL A 113 0.57 -0.14 17.36
N LYS A 114 1.69 -0.56 17.95
CA LYS A 114 1.90 -0.54 19.41
C LYS A 114 2.38 0.81 19.94
N LYS A 115 3.24 1.49 19.17
CA LYS A 115 3.97 2.69 19.60
C LYS A 115 3.54 3.94 18.82
N GLY A 116 2.68 3.80 17.81
CA GLY A 116 2.33 4.89 16.91
C GLY A 116 3.47 5.34 15.99
N SER A 117 4.57 4.58 15.91
CA SER A 117 5.73 4.95 15.10
C SER A 117 6.63 3.75 14.77
N PHE A 118 7.43 3.89 13.73
CA PHE A 118 8.47 2.93 13.33
C PHE A 118 9.65 3.66 12.69
N VAL A 119 10.78 2.96 12.51
CA VAL A 119 11.99 3.50 11.86
C VAL A 119 12.27 2.74 10.58
N TYR A 120 12.39 3.46 9.47
CA TYR A 120 12.72 2.91 8.15
C TYR A 120 13.63 3.87 7.39
N ASN A 121 14.64 3.37 6.67
CA ASN A 121 15.64 4.20 5.98
C ASN A 121 16.30 5.24 6.91
N ASN A 122 16.54 4.88 8.18
CA ASN A 122 17.01 5.79 9.25
C ASN A 122 16.08 6.98 9.54
N THR A 123 14.83 6.94 9.07
CA THR A 123 13.80 7.95 9.29
C THR A 123 12.74 7.41 10.24
N THR A 124 12.38 8.20 11.24
CA THR A 124 11.21 7.89 12.08
C THR A 124 9.94 8.33 11.38
N TYR A 125 8.99 7.40 11.21
CA TYR A 125 7.64 7.66 10.75
C TYR A 125 6.67 7.57 11.93
N VAL A 126 5.75 8.53 12.03
CA VAL A 126 4.76 8.63 13.12
C VAL A 126 3.36 8.64 12.55
N LEU A 127 2.45 7.94 13.22
CA LEU A 127 1.02 7.93 12.90
C LEU A 127 0.44 9.35 12.92
N ASP A 128 -0.26 9.72 11.85
CA ASP A 128 -1.04 10.95 11.77
C ASP A 128 -2.53 10.62 11.84
N GLU A 129 -3.09 10.74 13.06
CA GLU A 129 -4.51 10.47 13.31
C GLU A 129 -5.44 11.60 12.84
N LYS A 130 -4.88 12.77 12.47
CA LYS A 130 -5.68 13.98 12.21
C LYS A 130 -6.06 14.15 10.74
N ASN A 131 -5.41 13.44 9.81
CA ASN A 131 -5.57 13.67 8.37
C ASN A 131 -5.37 12.40 7.51
N ALA A 132 -6.07 11.32 7.84
CA ALA A 132 -6.14 10.18 6.94
C ALA A 132 -7.04 10.50 5.74
N GLU A 133 -6.51 11.22 4.73
CA GLU A 133 -7.08 11.12 3.38
C GLU A 133 -7.20 9.63 3.06
N SER A 134 -8.42 9.14 2.84
CA SER A 134 -8.64 7.73 2.57
C SER A 134 -8.04 7.41 1.20
N VAL A 135 -7.06 6.51 1.14
CA VAL A 135 -6.63 5.93 -0.13
C VAL A 135 -7.76 5.10 -0.70
N GLN A 136 -7.98 5.20 -2.00
CA GLN A 136 -8.97 4.39 -2.70
C GLN A 136 -8.29 3.46 -3.70
N ILE A 137 -8.71 2.20 -3.72
CA ILE A 137 -8.33 1.22 -4.75
C ILE A 137 -9.61 0.89 -5.51
N GLU A 138 -9.63 1.13 -6.83
CA GLU A 138 -10.81 0.96 -7.69
C GLU A 138 -12.09 1.61 -7.10
N GLY A 139 -11.95 2.80 -6.52
CA GLY A 139 -13.05 3.56 -5.92
C GLY A 139 -13.52 3.06 -4.55
N LYS A 140 -12.89 2.02 -3.99
CA LYS A 140 -13.17 1.50 -2.66
C LYS A 140 -12.21 2.11 -1.64
N PRO A 141 -12.69 2.66 -0.51
CA PRO A 141 -11.81 3.14 0.54
C PRO A 141 -11.01 1.98 1.14
N VAL A 142 -9.71 2.19 1.32
CA VAL A 142 -8.79 1.21 1.91
C VAL A 142 -8.65 1.46 3.39
N ASP A 143 -8.65 0.40 4.20
CA ASP A 143 -8.28 0.53 5.61
C ASP A 143 -6.76 0.61 5.76
N ALA A 144 -6.23 1.82 5.90
CA ALA A 144 -4.80 2.10 5.98
C ALA A 144 -4.45 2.98 7.18
N LEU A 145 -3.23 2.80 7.69
CA LEU A 145 -2.57 3.68 8.66
C LEU A 145 -1.80 4.74 7.87
N HIS A 146 -2.05 6.00 8.21
CA HIS A 146 -1.33 7.14 7.62
C HIS A 146 -0.19 7.56 8.54
N VAL A 147 1.01 7.68 7.99
CA VAL A 147 2.21 8.08 8.74
C VAL A 147 2.96 9.20 8.04
N LYS A 148 3.66 10.02 8.83
CA LYS A 148 4.52 11.11 8.36
C LYS A 148 5.95 10.91 8.85
N ALA A 149 6.91 11.18 7.97
CA ALA A 149 8.31 11.27 8.35
C ALA A 149 8.53 12.43 9.33
N LYS A 150 9.47 12.27 10.26
CA LYS A 150 9.88 13.36 11.17
C LYS A 150 10.87 14.34 10.55
N ILE A 151 11.59 13.93 9.51
CA ILE A 151 12.75 14.68 8.98
C ILE A 151 12.46 15.42 7.68
N ASP A 152 11.40 15.02 6.97
CA ASP A 152 10.96 15.59 5.70
C ASP A 152 9.44 15.48 5.60
N GLU A 153 8.89 15.86 4.44
CA GLU A 153 7.44 15.89 4.21
C GLU A 153 6.87 14.55 3.73
N THR A 154 7.66 13.46 3.71
CA THR A 154 7.24 12.16 3.20
C THR A 154 6.07 11.64 4.02
N GLU A 155 5.01 11.22 3.32
CA GLU A 155 3.88 10.54 3.93
C GLU A 155 3.68 9.16 3.30
N MET A 156 3.21 8.20 4.10
CA MET A 156 2.87 6.86 3.63
C MET A 156 1.51 6.42 4.16
N TRP A 157 0.80 5.64 3.34
CA TRP A 157 -0.41 4.93 3.74
C TRP A 157 -0.15 3.43 3.65
N ILE A 158 -0.26 2.76 4.79
CA ILE A 158 0.09 1.34 4.95
C ILE A 158 -1.18 0.57 5.26
N VAL A 159 -1.48 -0.48 4.49
CA VAL A 159 -2.66 -1.33 4.71
C VAL A 159 -2.65 -1.89 6.13
N LYS A 160 -3.82 -1.95 6.77
CA LYS A 160 -4.00 -2.64 8.06
C LYS A 160 -3.99 -4.17 7.90
N ASN A 161 -2.90 -4.71 7.38
CA ASN A 161 -2.67 -6.13 7.17
C ASN A 161 -1.30 -6.50 7.77
N PRO A 162 -1.26 -7.21 8.92
CA PRO A 162 -0.01 -7.52 9.60
C PRO A 162 0.86 -8.54 8.85
N ASP A 163 0.26 -9.38 8.01
CA ASP A 163 0.99 -10.40 7.26
C ASP A 163 1.78 -9.76 6.11
N PHE A 164 1.14 -8.81 5.43
CA PHE A 164 1.68 -8.05 4.31
C PHE A 164 1.29 -6.57 4.42
N PRO A 165 2.02 -5.78 5.23
CA PRO A 165 1.74 -4.35 5.40
C PRO A 165 2.20 -3.56 4.16
N LEU A 166 1.44 -3.71 3.08
CA LEU A 166 1.64 -3.06 1.79
C LEU A 166 1.53 -1.54 1.94
N ILE A 167 2.40 -0.83 1.24
CA ILE A 167 2.30 0.62 1.11
C ILE A 167 1.38 0.90 -0.08
N CYS A 168 0.23 1.51 0.20
CA CYS A 168 -0.74 1.91 -0.82
C CYS A 168 -0.37 3.21 -1.50
N LYS A 169 0.24 4.15 -0.78
CA LYS A 169 0.53 5.48 -1.29
C LYS A 169 1.76 6.03 -0.60
N ILE A 170 2.62 6.70 -1.35
CA ILE A 170 3.67 7.57 -0.83
C ILE A 170 3.52 8.94 -1.48
N THR A 171 3.67 10.01 -0.70
CA THR A 171 3.72 11.39 -1.20
C THR A 171 4.92 12.13 -0.66
N ASN A 172 5.33 13.18 -1.38
CA ASN A 172 6.43 14.08 -1.01
C ASN A 172 7.76 13.37 -0.71
N ASN A 173 7.97 12.18 -1.27
CA ASN A 173 9.25 11.49 -1.17
C ASN A 173 10.35 12.34 -1.83
N PRO A 174 11.46 12.66 -1.13
CA PRO A 174 12.58 13.44 -1.68
C PRO A 174 13.20 12.83 -2.94
N LEU A 175 13.10 11.51 -3.13
CA LEU A 175 13.56 10.84 -4.35
C LEU A 175 12.66 11.11 -5.57
N GLY A 176 11.53 11.78 -5.37
CA GLY A 176 10.53 12.01 -6.41
C GLY A 176 9.78 10.75 -6.83
N ILE A 177 9.85 9.66 -6.05
CA ILE A 177 9.20 8.37 -6.31
C ILE A 177 7.97 8.26 -5.42
N ASN A 178 6.81 8.56 -6.00
CA ASN A 178 5.52 8.63 -5.28
C ASN A 178 4.51 7.63 -5.87
N PRO A 179 4.60 6.34 -5.51
CA PRO A 179 3.65 5.33 -5.94
C PRO A 179 2.27 5.51 -5.29
N THR A 180 1.23 5.13 -6.03
CA THR A 180 -0.14 4.97 -5.54
C THR A 180 -0.72 3.69 -6.12
N LEU A 181 -1.14 2.76 -5.27
CA LEU A 181 -1.84 1.52 -5.63
C LEU A 181 -3.24 1.89 -6.10
N VAL A 182 -3.55 1.57 -7.35
CA VAL A 182 -4.83 1.92 -7.97
C VAL A 182 -5.74 0.72 -8.19
N LYS A 183 -5.16 -0.48 -8.28
CA LYS A 183 -5.89 -1.72 -8.56
C LYS A 183 -5.16 -2.95 -8.01
N VAL A 184 -5.93 -3.92 -7.53
CA VAL A 184 -5.46 -5.23 -7.08
C VAL A 184 -6.28 -6.31 -7.79
N VAL A 185 -5.62 -7.32 -8.34
CA VAL A 185 -6.26 -8.48 -8.99
C VAL A 185 -5.76 -9.74 -8.32
N ASP A 186 -6.65 -10.57 -7.78
CA ASP A 186 -6.32 -11.87 -7.21
C ASP A 186 -6.33 -13.00 -8.26
#